data_AF-A0A924SDB5-F1
#
_entry.id   AF-A0A924SDB5-F1
#
_cell.length_a   1.000
_cell.length_b   1.000
_cell.length_c   1.000
_cell.angle_alpha   90.00
_cell.angle_beta   90.00
_cell.angle_gamma   90.00
#
_symmetry.space_group_name_H-M   'P 1'
#
loop_
_entity.id
_entity.type
_entity.pdbx_description
1 polymer ?
#
loop_
_entity_poly.entity_id
_entity_poly.type
_entity_poly.pdbx_seq_one_letter_code
_entity_poly.pdbx_strand_id
1 'polypeptide(L)'
;DNDLYVRDYDRCVLCYKCVEACGIDAQNTFAIAVAGRGFDARISTEFAVPLDESACVYCGNCIAVCPTGALMAKDEFDMRAAGSWNEPAQTVTDTICPYCGVGCTLTLHVQDGDIVKATSPLENAITLGNLCVKGRFGWRFVQNRSGVLAPATDLLRTT
;
A
#
# COMPACT_ATOMS: atom_id res chain seq x y z
N ASP A 1 -11.04 -8.10 -5.71
CA ASP A 1 -10.19 -9.21 -6.17
C ASP A 1 -9.00 -9.46 -5.23
N ASN A 2 -8.67 -8.52 -4.34
CA ASN A 2 -7.61 -8.70 -3.34
C ASN A 2 -7.92 -7.90 -2.06
N ASP A 3 -7.16 -8.17 -0.99
CA ASP A 3 -7.36 -7.55 0.33
C ASP A 3 -6.39 -6.40 0.65
N LEU A 4 -5.54 -5.99 -0.29
CA LEU A 4 -4.49 -4.99 -0.07
C LEU A 4 -4.85 -3.61 -0.61
N TYR A 5 -5.47 -3.53 -1.78
CA TYR A 5 -5.83 -2.24 -2.38
C TYR A 5 -7.04 -2.32 -3.31
N VAL A 6 -7.71 -1.18 -3.44
CA VAL A 6 -8.92 -0.97 -4.23
C VAL A 6 -8.56 -0.40 -5.59
N ARG A 7 -9.28 -0.86 -6.63
CA ARG A 7 -9.24 -0.34 -7.99
C ARG A 7 -10.61 0.24 -8.34
N ASP A 8 -10.71 1.56 -8.24
CA ASP A 8 -11.91 2.35 -8.52
C ASP A 8 -11.64 3.23 -9.76
N TYR A 9 -11.86 2.63 -10.93
CA TYR A 9 -11.53 3.27 -12.20
C TYR A 9 -12.49 4.39 -12.60
N ASP A 10 -13.61 4.57 -11.91
CA ASP A 10 -14.51 5.72 -12.12
C ASP A 10 -13.82 7.04 -11.73
N ARG A 11 -12.84 6.98 -10.83
CA ARG A 11 -11.97 8.11 -10.47
C ARG A 11 -10.72 8.21 -11.34
N CYS A 12 -10.53 7.34 -12.33
CA CYS A 12 -9.34 7.33 -13.15
C CYS A 12 -9.40 8.42 -14.22
N VAL A 13 -8.32 9.20 -14.33
CA VAL A 13 -8.16 10.24 -15.36
C VAL A 13 -7.21 9.84 -16.49
N LEU A 14 -6.88 8.54 -16.60
CA LEU A 14 -5.96 7.98 -17.61
C LEU A 14 -4.61 8.71 -17.71
N CYS A 15 -4.04 9.12 -16.58
CA CYS A 15 -2.73 9.80 -16.54
C CYS A 15 -1.51 8.88 -16.74
N TYR A 16 -1.71 7.58 -16.86
CA TYR A 16 -0.70 6.54 -17.10
C TYR A 16 0.43 6.34 -16.07
N LYS A 17 0.55 7.19 -15.05
CA LYS A 17 1.57 7.04 -13.98
C LYS A 17 1.62 5.64 -13.35
N CYS A 18 0.46 5.01 -13.16
CA CYS A 18 0.39 3.66 -12.61
C CYS A 18 0.99 2.60 -13.54
N VAL A 19 0.87 2.77 -14.86
CA VAL A 19 1.44 1.89 -15.88
C VAL A 19 2.96 2.05 -15.90
N GLU A 20 3.46 3.28 -15.87
CA GLU A 20 4.90 3.58 -15.81
C GLU A 20 5.54 3.00 -14.55
N ALA A 21 4.94 3.21 -13.38
CA ALA A 21 5.40 2.64 -12.11
C ALA A 21 5.35 1.11 -12.09
N CYS A 22 4.35 0.48 -12.73
CA CYS A 22 4.30 -0.98 -12.84
C CYS A 22 5.35 -1.54 -13.81
N GLY A 23 5.71 -0.74 -14.82
CA GLY A 23 6.76 -1.01 -15.80
C GLY A 23 8.12 -0.49 -15.34
N ILE A 24 8.78 0.22 -16.26
CA ILE A 24 10.20 0.54 -16.19
C ILE A 24 10.61 1.45 -15.04
N ASP A 25 9.70 2.28 -14.54
CA ASP A 25 10.07 3.33 -13.57
C ASP A 25 10.23 2.80 -12.15
N ALA A 26 9.64 1.65 -11.82
CA ALA A 26 9.83 1.05 -10.50
C ALA A 26 9.90 -0.47 -10.50
N GLN A 27 8.85 -1.15 -10.97
CA GLN A 27 8.68 -2.57 -10.64
C GLN A 27 9.16 -3.56 -11.72
N ASN A 28 9.14 -3.16 -13.00
CA ASN A 28 9.43 -4.02 -14.15
C ASN A 28 8.56 -5.30 -14.21
N THR A 29 7.32 -5.23 -13.72
CA THR A 29 6.36 -6.35 -13.74
C THR A 29 5.37 -6.25 -14.89
N PHE A 30 4.99 -5.04 -15.30
CA PHE A 30 4.07 -4.81 -16.43
C PHE A 30 2.69 -5.48 -16.28
N ALA A 31 2.22 -5.69 -15.04
CA ALA A 31 0.92 -6.31 -14.75
C ALA A 31 -0.30 -5.43 -15.06
N ILE A 32 -0.10 -4.14 -15.32
CA ILE A 32 -1.17 -3.24 -15.77
C ILE A 32 -0.72 -2.42 -16.97
N ALA A 33 -1.63 -2.24 -17.92
CA ALA A 33 -1.43 -1.49 -19.15
C ALA A 33 -2.71 -0.74 -19.54
N VAL A 34 -2.63 0.05 -20.61
CA VAL A 34 -3.81 0.66 -21.23
C VAL A 34 -4.43 -0.35 -22.19
N ALA A 35 -5.70 -0.68 -21.98
CA ALA A 35 -6.51 -1.47 -22.88
C ALA A 35 -7.56 -0.59 -23.56
N GLY A 36 -7.97 -0.97 -24.77
CA GLY A 36 -8.94 -0.20 -25.56
C GLY A 36 -8.31 1.03 -26.24
N ARG A 37 -9.16 1.90 -26.77
CA ARG A 37 -8.78 3.14 -27.45
C ARG A 37 -9.88 4.18 -27.37
N GLY A 38 -9.53 5.46 -27.53
CA GLY A 38 -10.52 6.55 -27.51
C GLY A 38 -11.28 6.57 -26.19
N PHE A 39 -12.61 6.70 -26.26
CA PHE A 39 -13.47 6.71 -25.07
C PHE A 39 -13.53 5.36 -24.32
N ASP A 40 -13.13 4.27 -24.97
CA ASP A 40 -13.08 2.94 -24.36
C ASP A 40 -11.72 2.64 -23.70
N ALA A 41 -10.78 3.60 -23.70
CA ALA A 41 -9.47 3.42 -23.08
C ALA A 41 -9.61 3.28 -21.56
N ARG A 42 -8.97 2.25 -20.99
CA ARG A 42 -9.00 1.97 -19.54
C ARG A 42 -7.72 1.29 -19.09
N ILE A 43 -7.40 1.43 -17.80
CA ILE A 43 -6.33 0.64 -17.20
C ILE A 43 -6.84 -0.79 -16.99
N SER A 44 -6.07 -1.78 -17.40
CA SER A 44 -6.40 -3.19 -17.29
C SER A 44 -5.16 -4.02 -17.03
N THR A 45 -5.34 -5.17 -16.41
CA THR A 45 -4.40 -6.29 -16.39
C THR A 45 -4.35 -6.98 -17.75
N GLU A 46 -3.34 -7.82 -17.97
CA GLU A 46 -3.31 -8.73 -19.11
C GLU A 46 -4.58 -9.60 -19.14
N PHE A 47 -5.14 -9.80 -20.34
CA PHE A 47 -6.39 -10.54 -20.56
C PHE A 47 -7.60 -10.09 -19.71
N ALA A 48 -7.53 -8.92 -19.07
CA ALA A 48 -8.55 -8.39 -18.17
C ALA A 48 -8.92 -9.33 -16.99
N VAL A 49 -7.94 -10.10 -16.50
CA VAL A 49 -8.12 -11.00 -15.35
C VAL A 49 -8.00 -10.26 -14.01
N PRO A 50 -8.54 -10.80 -12.91
CA PRO A 50 -8.26 -10.33 -11.54
C PRO A 50 -6.76 -10.21 -11.23
N LEU A 51 -6.38 -9.36 -10.26
CA LEU A 51 -4.96 -9.14 -9.95
C LEU A 51 -4.23 -10.40 -9.45
N ASP A 52 -4.91 -11.28 -8.74
CA ASP A 52 -4.42 -12.57 -8.23
C ASP A 52 -4.21 -13.60 -9.34
N GLU A 53 -4.84 -13.41 -10.48
CA GLU A 53 -4.63 -14.21 -11.70
C GLU A 53 -3.67 -13.53 -12.69
N SER A 54 -3.16 -12.34 -12.36
CA SER A 54 -2.22 -11.56 -13.19
C SER A 54 -0.77 -11.70 -12.71
N ALA A 55 0.16 -11.08 -13.44
CA ALA A 55 1.56 -10.96 -13.07
C ALA A 55 1.81 -10.05 -11.85
N CYS A 56 0.76 -9.44 -11.27
CA CYS A 56 0.90 -8.48 -10.19
C CYS A 56 1.56 -9.08 -8.94
N VAL A 57 2.61 -8.43 -8.45
CA VAL A 57 3.34 -8.81 -7.23
C VAL A 57 2.92 -8.01 -5.99
N TYR A 58 1.81 -7.26 -6.10
CA TYR A 58 1.23 -6.48 -5.00
C TYR A 58 2.18 -5.43 -4.35
N CYS A 59 3.17 -4.91 -5.08
CA CYS A 59 4.10 -3.94 -4.50
C CYS A 59 3.44 -2.59 -4.13
N GLY A 60 2.35 -2.24 -4.81
CA GLY A 60 1.62 -0.99 -4.58
C GLY A 60 2.37 0.28 -5.00
N ASN A 61 3.39 0.20 -5.85
CA ASN A 61 3.98 1.42 -6.41
C ASN A 61 2.98 2.18 -7.31
N CYS A 62 2.04 1.48 -7.93
CA CYS A 62 0.92 2.08 -8.66
C CYS A 62 -0.03 2.90 -7.76
N ILE A 63 -0.28 2.48 -6.51
CA ILE A 63 -1.10 3.24 -5.56
C ILE A 63 -0.36 4.49 -5.06
N ALA A 64 0.97 4.41 -4.93
CA ALA A 64 1.79 5.53 -4.46
C ALA A 64 1.80 6.72 -5.43
N VAL A 65 1.61 6.47 -6.72
CA VAL A 65 1.66 7.49 -7.78
C VAL A 65 0.28 7.91 -8.30
N CYS A 66 -0.81 7.30 -7.82
CA CYS A 66 -2.15 7.58 -8.32
C CYS A 66 -2.67 8.92 -7.77
N PRO A 67 -2.87 9.95 -8.62
CA PRO A 67 -3.20 11.28 -8.12
C PRO A 67 -4.67 11.45 -7.71
N THR A 68 -5.56 10.57 -8.15
CA THR A 68 -7.01 10.68 -7.91
C THR A 68 -7.54 9.70 -6.87
N GLY A 69 -6.69 8.80 -6.37
CA GLY A 69 -7.11 7.70 -5.51
C GLY A 69 -7.92 6.61 -6.23
N ALA A 70 -7.91 6.57 -7.57
CA ALA A 70 -8.46 5.46 -8.35
C ALA A 70 -7.77 4.13 -8.01
N LEU A 71 -6.51 4.19 -7.59
CA LEU A 71 -5.78 3.10 -6.97
C LEU A 71 -5.40 3.56 -5.55
N MET A 72 -5.83 2.83 -4.53
CA MET A 72 -5.66 3.23 -3.13
C MET A 72 -5.55 2.01 -2.21
N ALA A 73 -4.72 2.08 -1.17
CA ALA A 73 -4.68 1.04 -0.14
C ALA A 73 -6.07 0.80 0.44
N LYS A 74 -6.43 -0.46 0.69
CA LYS A 74 -7.78 -0.81 1.14
C LYS A 74 -8.12 -0.18 2.49
N ASP A 75 -7.17 -0.19 3.43
CA ASP A 75 -7.36 0.42 4.76
C ASP A 75 -7.63 1.93 4.66
N GLU A 76 -6.88 2.66 3.83
CA GLU A 76 -7.13 4.10 3.58
C GLU A 76 -8.48 4.32 2.89
N PHE A 77 -8.82 3.51 1.89
CA PHE A 77 -10.10 3.61 1.18
C PHE A 77 -11.27 3.42 2.14
N ASP A 78 -11.23 2.37 2.96
CA ASP A 78 -12.28 2.04 3.92
C ASP A 78 -12.42 3.14 5.00
N MET A 79 -11.30 3.67 5.51
CA MET A 79 -11.32 4.78 6.47
C MET A 79 -11.89 6.08 5.86
N ARG A 80 -11.55 6.39 4.60
CA ARG A 80 -12.11 7.54 3.89
C ARG A 80 -13.61 7.38 3.67
N ALA A 81 -14.07 6.18 3.29
CA ALA A 81 -15.49 5.87 3.12
C ALA A 81 -16.26 5.97 4.46
N ALA A 82 -15.64 5.58 5.56
CA ALA A 82 -16.19 5.70 6.91
C ALA A 82 -16.12 7.12 7.50
N GLY A 83 -15.47 8.07 6.81
CA GLY A 83 -15.25 9.43 7.32
C GLY A 83 -14.27 9.51 8.49
N SER A 84 -13.52 8.44 8.78
CA SER A 84 -12.56 8.38 9.89
C SER A 84 -11.14 8.76 9.46
N TRP A 85 -10.85 8.88 8.17
CA TRP A 85 -9.55 9.32 7.68
C TRP A 85 -9.30 10.82 7.94
N ASN A 86 -8.27 11.14 8.72
CA ASN A 86 -7.89 12.51 9.08
C ASN A 86 -6.38 12.74 8.87
N GLU A 87 -5.98 12.90 7.61
CA GLU A 87 -4.56 13.08 7.21
C GLU A 87 -3.83 14.21 7.95
N PRO A 88 -4.40 15.41 8.15
CA PRO A 88 -3.73 16.47 8.90
C PRO A 88 -3.46 16.16 10.37
N ALA A 89 -4.19 15.22 10.98
CA ALA A 89 -3.99 14.80 12.36
C ALA A 89 -3.01 13.63 12.50
N GLN A 90 -2.52 13.06 11.39
CA GLN A 90 -1.62 11.92 11.44
C GLN A 90 -0.23 12.33 11.93
N THR A 91 0.30 11.57 12.88
CA THR A 91 1.72 11.64 13.22
C THR A 91 2.50 10.91 12.13
N VAL A 92 3.46 11.59 11.52
CA VAL A 92 4.30 11.04 10.46
C VAL A 92 5.70 10.80 11.02
N THR A 93 6.24 9.60 10.87
CA THR A 93 7.56 9.24 11.41
C THR A 93 8.31 8.31 10.47
N ASP A 94 9.57 8.64 10.21
CA ASP A 94 10.45 7.79 9.43
C ASP A 94 11.11 6.71 10.30
N THR A 95 11.17 5.50 9.78
CA THR A 95 11.84 4.35 10.38
C THR A 95 12.44 3.45 9.31
N ILE A 96 13.09 2.37 9.72
CA ILE A 96 13.68 1.39 8.80
C ILE A 96 12.84 0.12 8.78
N CYS A 97 12.50 -0.35 7.58
CA CYS A 97 11.78 -1.60 7.39
C CYS A 97 12.63 -2.78 7.92
N PRO A 98 12.16 -3.55 8.90
CA PRO A 98 12.93 -4.66 9.47
C PRO A 98 12.75 -5.97 8.69
N TYR A 99 12.00 -5.98 7.58
CA TYR A 99 11.57 -7.23 6.96
C TYR A 99 12.72 -8.00 6.28
N CYS A 100 13.63 -7.30 5.61
CA CYS A 100 14.78 -7.90 4.93
C CYS A 100 16.02 -7.00 5.00
N GLY A 101 17.16 -7.50 4.55
CA GLY A 101 18.45 -6.80 4.61
C GLY A 101 18.58 -5.55 3.72
N VAL A 102 17.57 -5.19 2.92
CA VAL A 102 17.57 -3.94 2.12
C VAL A 102 17.47 -2.72 3.03
N GLY A 103 16.68 -2.80 4.12
CA GLY A 103 16.54 -1.70 5.07
C GLY A 103 15.88 -0.45 4.48
N CYS A 104 14.81 -0.61 3.69
CA CYS A 104 14.08 0.51 3.10
C CYS A 104 13.60 1.49 4.18
N THR A 105 13.69 2.80 3.94
CA THR A 105 13.05 3.79 4.82
C THR A 105 11.53 3.73 4.65
N LEU A 106 10.81 3.58 5.76
CA LEU A 106 9.36 3.67 5.81
C LEU A 106 8.98 4.99 6.47
N THR A 107 8.11 5.76 5.84
CA THR A 107 7.38 6.85 6.45
C THR A 107 6.05 6.28 6.96
N LEU A 108 5.94 6.06 8.26
CA LEU A 108 4.73 5.58 8.90
C LEU A 108 3.79 6.75 9.18
N HIS A 109 2.52 6.58 8.84
CA HIS A 109 1.44 7.51 9.15
C HIS A 109 0.60 6.87 10.25
N VAL A 110 0.49 7.55 11.38
CA VAL A 110 -0.17 7.05 12.59
C VAL A 110 -1.34 7.95 12.93
N GLN A 111 -2.52 7.37 13.10
CA GLN A 111 -3.74 8.04 13.54
C GLN A 111 -4.33 7.30 14.74
N ASP A 112 -4.72 8.03 15.78
CA ASP A 112 -5.39 7.43 16.96
C ASP A 112 -4.61 6.28 17.63
N GLY A 113 -3.28 6.30 17.54
CA GLY A 113 -2.39 5.27 18.08
C GLY A 113 -2.12 4.09 17.13
N ASP A 114 -2.78 4.06 15.99
CA ASP A 114 -2.73 3.01 15.00
C ASP A 114 -1.97 3.44 13.73
N ILE A 115 -1.12 2.56 13.19
CA ILE A 115 -0.55 2.76 11.85
C ILE A 115 -1.69 2.62 10.84
N VAL A 116 -1.83 3.58 9.94
CA VAL A 116 -2.91 3.58 8.93
C VAL A 116 -2.38 3.53 7.50
N LYS A 117 -1.11 3.90 7.30
CA LYS A 117 -0.44 3.94 5.99
C LYS A 117 1.08 3.88 6.17
N ALA A 118 1.75 3.25 5.22
CA ALA A 118 3.20 3.33 5.08
C ALA A 118 3.56 3.81 3.67
N THR A 119 4.40 4.85 3.60
CA THR A 119 5.01 5.36 2.38
C THR A 119 6.53 5.33 2.52
N SER A 120 7.25 5.90 1.55
CA SER A 120 8.70 6.08 1.65
C SER A 120 9.09 7.39 0.95
N PRO A 121 10.09 8.13 1.45
CA PRO A 121 10.51 9.37 0.82
C PRO A 121 11.10 9.11 -0.58
N LEU A 122 10.66 9.87 -1.58
CA LEU A 122 11.14 9.74 -2.96
C LEU A 122 12.65 9.98 -3.09
N GLU A 123 13.21 10.85 -2.25
CA GLU A 123 14.64 11.19 -2.22
C GLU A 123 15.51 10.18 -1.45
N ASN A 124 14.93 9.05 -0.99
CA ASN A 124 15.68 8.06 -0.22
C ASN A 124 16.70 7.32 -1.09
N ALA A 125 17.98 7.33 -0.70
CA ALA A 125 19.07 6.73 -1.46
C ALA A 125 19.03 5.19 -1.60
N ILE A 126 18.21 4.48 -0.83
CA ILE A 126 18.15 3.01 -0.84
C ILE A 126 17.12 2.51 -1.86
N THR A 127 15.93 3.11 -1.87
CA THR A 127 14.79 2.61 -2.67
C THR A 127 14.07 3.67 -3.49
N LEU A 128 14.46 4.94 -3.38
CA LEU A 128 13.86 6.06 -4.12
C LEU A 128 12.34 6.14 -3.95
N GLY A 129 11.85 5.91 -2.73
CA GLY A 129 10.42 5.91 -2.38
C GLY A 129 9.64 4.65 -2.76
N ASN A 130 10.27 3.69 -3.44
CA ASN A 130 9.63 2.44 -3.83
C ASN A 130 9.61 1.44 -2.67
N LEU A 131 8.50 0.74 -2.52
CA LEU A 131 8.35 -0.29 -1.50
C LEU A 131 7.86 -1.58 -2.13
N CYS A 132 8.35 -2.71 -1.64
CA CYS A 132 7.71 -3.99 -1.90
C CYS A 132 6.42 -4.12 -1.08
N VAL A 133 5.63 -5.16 -1.35
CA VAL A 133 4.37 -5.46 -0.64
C VAL A 133 4.55 -5.45 0.88
N LYS A 134 5.73 -5.87 1.36
CA LYS A 134 6.03 -6.03 2.78
C LYS A 134 6.35 -4.72 3.46
N GLY A 135 7.08 -3.83 2.79
CA GLY A 135 7.32 -2.48 3.29
C GLY A 135 6.04 -1.65 3.30
N ARG A 136 5.18 -1.83 2.29
CA ARG A 136 3.97 -1.03 2.11
C ARG A 136 2.79 -1.47 2.99
N PHE A 137 2.63 -2.78 3.21
CA PHE A 137 1.46 -3.33 3.90
C PHE A 137 1.81 -4.19 5.12
N GLY A 138 3.08 -4.48 5.38
CA GLY A 138 3.50 -5.38 6.46
C GLY A 138 3.19 -4.86 7.86
N TRP A 139 2.98 -3.56 8.03
CA TRP A 139 2.58 -2.94 9.30
C TRP A 139 1.24 -3.49 9.82
N ARG A 140 0.35 -3.98 8.95
CA ARG A 140 -0.91 -4.63 9.33
C ARG A 140 -0.69 -5.83 10.28
N PHE A 141 0.47 -6.50 10.17
CA PHE A 141 0.83 -7.61 11.06
C PHE A 141 1.18 -7.15 12.48
N VAL A 142 1.65 -5.91 12.65
CA VAL A 142 2.00 -5.35 13.96
C VAL A 142 0.75 -5.09 14.79
N GLN A 143 -0.32 -4.63 14.14
CA GLN A 143 -1.59 -4.30 14.80
C GLN A 143 -2.51 -5.48 14.99
N ASN A 144 -2.42 -6.52 14.15
CA ASN A 144 -3.22 -7.74 14.29
C ASN A 144 -2.70 -8.69 15.42
N ARG A 145 -2.04 -8.13 16.44
CA ARG A 145 -1.51 -8.85 17.62
C ARG A 145 -2.55 -8.93 18.75
N SER A 146 -3.80 -9.23 18.43
CA SER A 146 -4.77 -9.66 19.43
C SER A 146 -4.20 -10.88 20.19
N GLY A 147 -3.74 -10.65 21.43
CA GLY A 147 -3.29 -11.70 22.36
C GLY A 147 -1.81 -11.74 22.77
N VAL A 148 -0.92 -10.88 22.24
CA VAL A 148 0.53 -10.93 22.60
C VAL A 148 0.91 -9.95 23.73
N LEU A 149 -0.02 -9.10 24.18
CA LEU A 149 0.23 -8.06 25.18
C LEU A 149 -0.46 -8.30 26.54
N ALA A 150 -0.97 -9.51 26.81
CA ALA A 150 -1.28 -9.86 28.20
C ALA A 150 0.07 -10.06 28.93
N PRO A 151 0.43 -9.20 29.90
CA PRO A 151 1.62 -9.46 30.70
C PRO A 151 1.44 -10.81 31.40
N ALA A 152 2.47 -11.64 31.40
CA ALA A 152 2.52 -12.89 32.15
C ALA A 152 2.67 -12.63 33.66
N THR A 153 1.82 -11.77 34.24
CA THR A 153 1.84 -11.40 35.66
C THR A 153 0.99 -12.30 36.55
N ASP A 154 0.38 -13.36 36.01
CA ASP A 154 -0.51 -14.26 36.75
C ASP A 154 0.03 -15.69 36.93
N LEU A 155 1.35 -15.83 37.15
CA LEU A 155 1.98 -17.12 37.50
C LEU A 155 2.63 -17.15 38.89
N LEU A 156 2.44 -16.12 39.71
CA LEU A 156 3.03 -16.02 41.06
C LEU A 156 1.97 -15.91 42.19
N ARG A 157 0.71 -16.26 41.94
CA ARG A 157 -0.36 -16.23 42.96
C ARG A 157 -0.95 -17.57 43.37
N THR A 158 -0.33 -18.68 42.97
CA THR A 158 -0.72 -20.01 43.43
C THR A 158 0.51 -20.87 43.72
N THR A 159 1.21 -20.57 44.80
CA THR A 159 1.83 -21.53 45.75
C THR A 159 2.11 -20.81 47.06
#